data_AF-A0A535UYQ8-F1
#
_entry.id   AF-A0A535UYQ8-F1
#
_cell.length_a   1.000
_cell.length_b   1.000
_cell.length_c   1.000
_cell.angle_alpha   90.00
_cell.angle_beta   90.00
_cell.angle_gamma   90.00
#
_symmetry.space_group_name_H-M   'P 1'
#
loop_
_entity.id
_entity.type
_entity.pdbx_description
1 polymer ?
#
loop_
_entity_poly.entity_id
_entity_poly.type
_entity_poly.pdbx_seq_one_letter_code
_entity_poly.pdbx_strand_id
1 'polypeptide(L)' 'MDELLTVSEVARRLRVDDTTVRRWIKSGALEAITLPHKGKRQAYRVKKSTLDKLLKNPDLPT' A
#
# COMPACT_ATOMS: atom_id res chain seq x y z
N MET A 1 12.96 12.52 -4.03
CA MET A 1 12.71 11.39 -4.95
C MET A 1 11.61 10.55 -4.31
N ASP A 2 10.37 10.65 -4.81
CA ASP A 2 9.23 9.90 -4.25
C ASP A 2 9.35 8.42 -4.61
N GLU A 3 9.77 7.61 -3.63
CA GLU A 3 9.90 6.16 -3.78
C GLU A 3 8.51 5.52 -3.82
N LEU A 4 8.16 4.90 -4.95
CA LEU A 4 6.90 4.20 -5.16
C LEU A 4 7.07 2.71 -4.91
N LEU A 5 6.48 2.22 -3.83
CA LEU A 5 6.57 0.84 -3.38
C LEU A 5 5.47 -0.02 -3.97
N THR A 6 5.74 -1.30 -4.15
CA THR A 6 4.71 -2.28 -4.51
C THR A 6 3.94 -2.74 -3.27
N VAL A 7 2.77 -3.35 -3.48
CA VAL A 7 1.96 -3.95 -2.41
C VAL A 7 2.78 -4.92 -1.55
N SER A 8 3.57 -5.79 -2.18
CA SER A 8 4.37 -6.81 -1.49
C SER A 8 5.50 -6.19 -0.67
N GLU A 9 6.02 -5.05 -1.10
CA GLU A 9 7.08 -4.34 -0.39
C GLU A 9 6.55 -3.57 0.81
N VAL A 10 5.35 -3.00 0.68
CA VAL A 10 4.59 -2.44 1.80
C VAL A 10 4.24 -3.52 2.82
N ALA A 11 3.72 -4.66 2.35
CA ALA A 11 3.40 -5.82 3.17
C ALA A 11 4.60 -6.27 3.99
N ARG A 12 5.77 -6.42 3.35
CA ARG A 12 7.02 -6.81 4.02
C ARG A 12 7.50 -5.80 5.06
N ARG A 13 7.37 -4.49 4.78
CA ARG A 13 7.77 -3.42 5.73
C ARG A 13 6.84 -3.34 6.94
N LEU A 14 5.54 -3.54 6.74
CA LEU A 14 4.52 -3.51 7.80
C LEU A 14 4.34 -4.87 8.51
N ARG A 15 4.95 -5.94 8.00
CA ARG A 15 4.72 -7.33 8.44
C ARG A 15 3.25 -7.73 8.38
N VAL A 16 2.55 -7.27 7.34
CA VAL A 16 1.15 -7.65 7.07
C VAL A 16 1.06 -8.36 5.73
N ASP A 17 -0.06 -9.03 5.50
CA ASP A 17 -0.29 -9.79 4.28
C ASP A 17 -0.60 -8.88 3.07
N ASP A 18 -0.22 -9.28 1.86
CA ASP A 18 -0.54 -8.54 0.62
C ASP A 18 -2.05 -8.32 0.44
N THR A 19 -2.87 -9.24 0.97
CA THR A 19 -4.32 -9.17 0.96
C THR A 19 -4.83 -8.05 1.88
N THR A 20 -4.22 -7.88 3.06
CA THR A 20 -4.50 -6.79 4.01
C THR A 20 -4.14 -5.44 3.40
N VAL A 21 -2.98 -5.31 2.77
CA VAL A 21 -2.58 -4.07 2.08
C VAL A 21 -3.58 -3.73 0.97
N ARG A 22 -3.98 -4.71 0.16
CA ARG A 22 -5.04 -4.51 -0.85
C ARG A 22 -6.37 -4.10 -0.25
N ARG A 23 -6.74 -4.68 0.89
CA ARG A 23 -7.98 -4.34 1.61
C ARG A 23 -7.93 -2.89 2.11
N TRP A 24 -6.82 -2.45 2.66
CA TRP A 24 -6.64 -1.05 3.11
C TRP A 24 -6.67 -0.06 1.96
N ILE A 25 -6.08 -0.41 0.81
CA ILE A 25 -6.19 0.41 -0.40
C ILE A 25 -7.66 0.53 -0.83
N LYS A 26 -8.38 -0.59 -0.86
CA LYS A 26 -9.81 -0.60 -1.21
C LYS A 26 -10.69 0.14 -0.21
N SER A 27 -10.36 0.10 1.08
CA SER A 27 -11.10 0.81 2.12
C SER A 27 -10.73 2.29 2.23
N GLY A 28 -9.77 2.78 1.45
CA GLY A 28 -9.26 4.15 1.51
C GLY A 28 -8.34 4.43 2.70
N ALA A 29 -7.99 3.41 3.47
CA ALA A 29 -7.07 3.50 4.59
C ALA A 29 -5.60 3.65 4.15
N LEU A 30 -5.27 3.23 2.92
CA LEU A 30 -3.94 3.39 2.34
C LEU A 30 -4.04 4.06 0.96
N GLU A 31 -3.45 5.24 0.82
CA GLU A 31 -3.33 5.89 -0.47
C GLU A 31 -2.39 5.11 -1.40
N ALA A 32 -2.93 4.65 -2.52
CA ALA A 32 -2.17 3.99 -3.56
C ALA A 32 -2.58 4.49 -4.95
N ILE A 33 -1.59 4.58 -5.83
CA ILE A 33 -1.76 4.86 -7.25
C ILE A 33 -2.01 3.53 -7.94
N THR A 34 -3.19 3.38 -8.56
CA THR A 34 -3.48 2.27 -9.47
C THR A 34 -2.73 2.49 -10.77
N LEU A 35 -1.88 1.55 -11.17
CA LEU A 35 -1.28 1.57 -12.50
C LEU A 35 -2.21 0.92 -13.51
N PRO A 36 -2.24 1.42 -14.76
CA PRO A 36 -2.95 0.75 -15.85
C PRO A 36 -2.42 -0.68 -16.03
N HIS A 37 -3.34 -1.59 -16.30
CA HIS A 37 -3.15 -3.04 -16.24
C HIS A 37 -1.99 -3.52 -17.14
N LYS A 38 -0.93 -4.11 -16.57
CA LYS A 38 0.01 -4.98 -17.30
C LYS A 38 -0.32 -6.44 -16.98
N GLY A 39 -1.11 -7.10 -17.82
CA GLY A 39 -1.30 -8.56 -17.78
C GLY A 39 -2.64 -9.04 -17.21
N LYS A 40 -2.63 -9.85 -16.14
CA LYS A 40 -3.83 -10.44 -15.50
C LYS A 40 -4.14 -9.87 -14.10
N ARG A 41 -3.29 -8.99 -13.56
CA ARG A 41 -3.41 -8.48 -12.17
C ARG A 41 -3.28 -6.96 -12.12
N GLN A 42 -4.15 -6.33 -11.33
CA GLN A 42 -4.06 -4.89 -11.05
C GLN A 42 -2.82 -4.58 -10.21
N ALA A 43 -2.01 -3.64 -10.69
CA ALA A 43 -0.82 -3.20 -10.00
C ALA A 43 -1.13 -1.92 -9.21
N TYR A 44 -0.75 -1.93 -7.92
CA TYR A 44 -0.85 -0.75 -7.06
C TYR A 44 0.57 -0.30 -6.68
N ARG A 45 0.77 1.02 -6.68
CA ARG A 45 1.98 1.67 -6.17
C ARG A 45 1.61 2.53 -4.99
N VAL A 46 2.25 2.30 -3.86
CA VAL A 46 2.05 3.07 -2.63
C VAL A 46 3.24 4.02 -2.49
N LYS A 47 2.99 5.29 -2.17
CA LYS A 47 4.09 6.23 -1.88
C LYS A 47 4.74 5.83 -0.55
N LYS A 48 6.07 5.79 -0.52
CA LYS A 48 6.82 5.56 0.72
C LYS A 48 6.47 6.58 1.81
N SER A 49 6.19 7.82 1.43
CA SER A 49 5.75 8.87 2.37
C SER A 49 4.44 8.51 3.08
N THR A 50 3.49 7.86 2.40
CA THR A 50 2.23 7.39 3.01
C THR A 50 2.50 6.25 3.98
N LEU A 51 3.39 5.31 3.60
CA LEU A 51 3.83 4.23 4.47
C LEU A 51 4.50 4.76 5.75
N ASP A 52 5.39 5.75 5.62
CA ASP A 52 6.13 6.35 6.74
C ASP A 52 5.17 7.06 7.71
N LYS A 53 4.14 7.73 7.17
CA LYS A 53 3.05 8.31 7.96
C LYS A 53 2.29 7.25 8.75
N LEU A 54 1.96 6.11 8.12
CA LEU A 54 1.30 5.00 8.80
C LEU A 54 2.16 4.34 9.88
N LEU A 55 3.48 4.23 9.64
CA LEU A 55 4.41 3.74 10.66
C LEU A 55 4.47 4.66 11.88
N LYS A 56 4.34 5.97 11.66
CA LYS A 56 4.34 6.98 12.71
C LYS A 56 2.99 7.10 13.43
N ASN A 57 1.88 6.78 12.77
CA ASN A 57 0.55 6.88 13.35
C ASN A 57 -0.32 5.67 12.94
N PRO A 58 -0.41 4.64 13.78
CA PRO A 58 -1.10 3.39 13.46
C PRO A 58 -2.64 3.46 13.62
N ASP A 59 -3.25 4.65 13.50
CA ASP A 59 -4.70 4.85 13.50
C ASP A 59 -5.34 4.25 12.23
N LEU A 60 -5.45 2.92 12.20
CA LEU A 60 -6.27 2.19 11.25
C LEU A 60 -7.50 1.67 12.01
N PRO A 61 -8.71 1.80 11.43
CA PRO A 61 -9.89 1.17 12.01
C PRO A 61 -9.67 -0.35 11.98
N THR A 62 -9.57 -0.95 13.17
CA THR A 62 -9.55 -2.40 13.40
C THR A 62 -10.84 -3.07 12.95
#